data_AF-A0A4U1D465-F1
#
_entry.id   AF-A0A4U1D465-F1
#
_cell.length_a   1.000
_cell.length_b   1.000
_cell.length_c   1.000
_cell.angle_alpha   90.00
_cell.angle_beta   90.00
_cell.angle_gamma   90.00
#
_symmetry.space_group_name_H-M   'P 1'
#
loop_
_entity.id
_entity.type
_entity.pdbx_description
1 polymer ?
#
loop_
_entity_poly.entity_id
_entity_poly.type
_entity_poly.pdbx_seq_one_letter_code
_entity_poly.pdbx_strand_id
1 'polypeptide(L)'
;MISRLDKKQKRKKKKWVKVLLIVILLLFIAVGTYAFTVYRSLTNAVDTMHAPIDREKSEKRTEQVDLEKAQPFSVLLLGVDEREGDRGRSDTMIVLAVNPSKNSVKMLSIPRDSRTEIIGKGTTDKINHAYAFGGVEMSIATVENFLDLPIDHYVQINMEGFQDIVNAVGGVTVQNDLDFTYEGTHFPEGELSLDGTKALKYSRMRYEDPRGDFGRQQRQRQIIKAIIDEGASLNTLTNFGDIFTALGQNVKTDLSFDQMVTIQSKYRTAAKEIEQVTVNGQGTKIDGIYYLQVSNEEKSRLTSILEEHLELDE
;
A
#
# COMPACT_ATOMS: atom_id res chain seq x y z
N MET A 1 -57.11 -49.28 -17.09
CA MET A 1 -57.42 -48.18 -18.03
C MET A 1 -56.88 -46.88 -17.44
N ILE A 2 -55.65 -46.47 -17.77
CA ILE A 2 -55.08 -45.23 -17.22
C ILE A 2 -55.76 -44.06 -17.92
N SER A 3 -56.54 -43.30 -17.16
CA SER A 3 -57.32 -42.15 -17.63
C SER A 3 -56.47 -41.18 -18.46
N ARG A 4 -57.00 -40.67 -19.58
CA ARG A 4 -56.33 -39.69 -20.45
C ARG A 4 -55.91 -38.42 -19.69
N LEU A 5 -56.49 -38.16 -18.52
CA LEU A 5 -56.14 -37.04 -17.63
C LEU A 5 -54.77 -37.21 -16.97
N ASP A 6 -54.40 -38.43 -16.54
CA ASP A 6 -53.10 -38.72 -15.91
C ASP A 6 -51.91 -38.56 -16.87
N LYS A 7 -52.09 -38.96 -18.14
CA LYS A 7 -51.07 -38.74 -19.19
C LYS A 7 -50.85 -37.25 -19.49
N LYS A 8 -51.88 -36.42 -19.39
CA LYS A 8 -51.79 -34.96 -19.60
C LYS A 8 -51.07 -34.26 -18.42
N GLN A 9 -51.35 -34.66 -17.17
CA GLN A 9 -50.68 -34.14 -15.99
C GLN A 9 -49.19 -34.54 -15.92
N LYS A 10 -48.84 -35.80 -16.21
CA LYS A 10 -47.43 -36.24 -16.30
C LYS A 10 -46.64 -35.51 -17.39
N ARG A 11 -47.26 -35.20 -18.54
CA ARG A 11 -46.64 -34.39 -19.61
C ARG A 11 -46.40 -32.93 -19.20
N LYS A 12 -47.31 -32.30 -18.46
CA LYS A 12 -47.13 -30.93 -17.93
C LYS A 12 -46.01 -30.85 -16.88
N LYS A 13 -45.92 -31.81 -15.95
CA LYS A 13 -44.81 -31.90 -14.96
C LYS A 13 -43.44 -32.04 -15.64
N LYS A 14 -43.29 -32.91 -16.66
CA LYS A 14 -42.03 -33.05 -17.41
C LYS A 14 -41.63 -31.79 -18.19
N LYS A 15 -42.59 -30.99 -18.68
CA LYS A 15 -42.31 -29.71 -19.34
C LYS A 15 -41.81 -28.65 -18.34
N TRP A 16 -42.41 -28.57 -17.16
CA TRP A 16 -41.98 -27.66 -16.10
C TRP A 16 -40.58 -27.98 -15.56
N VAL A 17 -40.25 -29.26 -15.38
CA VAL A 17 -38.88 -29.67 -15.00
C VAL A 17 -37.85 -29.27 -16.07
N LYS A 18 -38.19 -29.39 -17.36
CA LYS A 18 -37.31 -28.91 -18.44
C LYS A 18 -37.13 -27.40 -18.43
N VAL A 19 -38.20 -26.63 -18.19
CA VAL A 19 -38.10 -25.16 -18.07
C VAL A 19 -37.25 -24.77 -16.87
N LEU A 20 -37.43 -25.42 -15.71
CA LEU A 20 -36.62 -25.19 -14.52
C LEU A 20 -35.13 -25.48 -14.78
N LEU A 21 -34.81 -26.60 -15.44
CA LEU A 21 -33.44 -26.95 -15.80
C LEU A 21 -32.80 -25.94 -16.78
N ILE A 22 -33.58 -25.42 -17.73
CA ILE A 22 -33.10 -24.37 -18.65
C ILE A 22 -32.82 -23.06 -17.89
N VAL A 23 -33.70 -22.68 -16.96
CA VAL A 23 -33.50 -21.48 -16.12
C VAL A 23 -32.27 -21.63 -15.22
N ILE A 24 -32.08 -22.80 -14.60
CA ILE A 24 -30.88 -23.10 -13.79
C ILE A 24 -29.63 -23.06 -14.66
N LEU A 25 -29.66 -23.63 -15.87
CA LEU A 25 -28.54 -23.60 -16.81
C LEU A 25 -28.22 -22.16 -17.24
N LEU A 26 -29.23 -21.34 -17.54
CA LEU A 26 -29.03 -19.93 -17.89
C LEU A 26 -28.47 -19.13 -16.72
N LEU A 27 -28.93 -19.39 -15.49
CA LEU A 27 -28.34 -18.83 -14.27
C LEU A 27 -26.88 -19.27 -14.12
N PHE A 28 -26.57 -20.55 -14.34
CA PHE A 28 -25.22 -21.07 -14.25
C PHE A 28 -24.29 -20.45 -15.31
N ILE A 29 -24.78 -20.26 -16.54
CA ILE A 29 -24.05 -19.58 -17.61
C ILE A 29 -23.86 -18.10 -17.28
N ALA A 30 -24.89 -17.42 -16.77
CA ALA A 30 -24.79 -16.02 -16.37
C ALA A 30 -23.78 -15.82 -15.23
N VAL A 31 -23.86 -16.66 -14.19
CA VAL A 31 -22.90 -16.66 -13.07
C VAL A 31 -21.50 -17.02 -13.55
N GLY A 32 -21.35 -18.05 -14.40
CA GLY A 32 -20.06 -18.45 -14.95
C GLY A 32 -19.44 -17.38 -15.84
N THR A 33 -20.24 -16.69 -16.66
CA THR A 33 -19.78 -15.58 -17.50
C THR A 33 -19.35 -14.39 -16.65
N TYR A 34 -20.15 -14.03 -15.64
CA TYR A 34 -19.82 -12.97 -14.68
C TYR A 34 -18.52 -13.29 -13.91
N ALA A 35 -18.41 -14.52 -13.38
CA ALA A 35 -17.21 -14.99 -12.70
C ALA A 35 -15.98 -14.96 -13.61
N PHE A 36 -16.13 -15.37 -14.88
CA PHE A 36 -15.05 -15.32 -15.85
C PHE A 36 -14.62 -13.88 -16.18
N THR A 37 -15.56 -12.94 -16.32
CA THR A 37 -15.23 -11.53 -16.56
C THR A 37 -14.49 -10.90 -15.38
N VAL A 38 -14.93 -11.16 -14.15
CA VAL A 38 -14.27 -10.69 -12.92
C VAL A 38 -12.89 -11.32 -12.77
N TYR A 39 -12.76 -12.61 -13.05
CA TYR A 39 -11.48 -13.31 -13.00
C TYR A 39 -10.47 -12.71 -13.99
N ARG A 40 -10.90 -12.40 -15.22
CA ARG A 40 -10.04 -11.82 -16.24
C ARG A 40 -9.64 -10.37 -15.95
N SER A 41 -10.54 -9.55 -15.41
CA SER A 41 -10.19 -8.18 -15.02
C SER A 41 -9.23 -8.15 -13.84
N LEU A 42 -9.44 -9.03 -12.86
CA LEU A 42 -8.57 -9.18 -11.69
C LEU A 42 -7.15 -9.61 -12.10
N THR A 43 -7.03 -10.65 -12.93
CA THR A 43 -5.71 -11.16 -13.38
C THR A 43 -4.94 -10.09 -14.16
N ASN A 44 -5.57 -9.42 -15.13
CA ASN A 44 -4.90 -8.34 -15.86
C ASN A 44 -4.43 -7.20 -14.95
N ALA A 45 -5.24 -6.79 -13.96
CA ALA A 45 -4.90 -5.70 -13.07
C ALA A 45 -3.74 -6.07 -12.13
N VAL A 46 -3.80 -7.27 -11.56
CA VAL A 46 -2.72 -7.84 -10.73
C VAL A 46 -1.45 -7.99 -11.55
N ASP A 47 -1.51 -8.52 -12.77
CA ASP A 47 -0.35 -8.66 -13.66
C ASP A 47 0.27 -7.30 -14.02
N THR A 48 -0.53 -6.22 -14.04
CA THR A 48 -0.04 -4.87 -14.32
C THR A 48 0.63 -4.23 -13.10
N MET A 49 0.14 -4.51 -11.89
CA MET A 49 0.74 -4.02 -10.63
C MET A 49 1.94 -4.84 -10.19
N HIS A 50 1.90 -6.14 -10.42
CA HIS A 50 2.89 -7.09 -9.94
C HIS A 50 4.20 -6.90 -10.71
N ALA A 51 5.17 -6.31 -10.02
CA ALA A 51 6.49 -6.01 -10.51
C ALA A 51 7.49 -6.65 -9.53
N PRO A 52 7.69 -7.98 -9.60
CA PRO A 52 8.63 -8.65 -8.72
C PRO A 52 10.04 -8.12 -8.99
N ILE A 53 10.81 -7.96 -7.92
CA ILE A 53 12.24 -7.68 -7.96
C ILE A 53 13.01 -8.99 -8.15
N ASP A 54 14.19 -8.94 -8.79
CA ASP A 54 15.02 -10.13 -9.01
C ASP A 54 15.75 -10.54 -7.72
N ARG A 55 14.97 -10.98 -6.73
CA ARG A 55 15.41 -11.30 -5.37
C ARG A 55 14.40 -12.20 -4.67
N GLU A 56 14.83 -13.34 -4.15
CA GLU A 56 13.94 -14.23 -3.37
C GLU A 56 13.66 -13.71 -1.95
N LYS A 57 14.67 -13.16 -1.26
CA LYS A 57 14.56 -12.62 0.09
C LYS A 57 15.65 -11.59 0.40
N SER A 58 15.48 -10.87 1.52
CA SER A 58 16.54 -10.03 2.03
C SER A 58 17.81 -10.78 2.41
N GLU A 59 18.98 -10.21 2.09
CA GLU A 59 20.26 -10.73 2.59
C GLU A 59 20.35 -10.62 4.12
N LYS A 60 19.54 -9.72 4.70
CA LYS A 60 19.36 -9.53 6.15
C LYS A 60 18.29 -10.44 6.76
N ARG A 61 17.68 -11.35 5.97
CA ARG A 61 16.73 -12.37 6.44
C ARG A 61 17.37 -13.75 6.37
N THR A 62 17.18 -14.57 7.39
CA THR A 62 17.59 -15.99 7.40
C THR A 62 16.68 -16.85 6.52
N GLU A 63 15.38 -16.60 6.55
CA GLU A 63 14.36 -17.30 5.75
C GLU A 63 13.40 -16.29 5.11
N GLN A 64 12.70 -16.70 4.05
CA GLN A 64 11.64 -15.90 3.43
C GLN A 64 10.45 -15.79 4.39
N VAL A 65 9.83 -14.61 4.45
CA VAL A 65 8.64 -14.38 5.28
C VAL A 65 7.48 -15.27 4.83
N ASP A 66 6.95 -16.04 5.77
CA ASP A 66 5.75 -16.85 5.62
C ASP A 66 4.52 -16.08 6.13
N LEU A 67 3.84 -15.39 5.21
CA LEU A 67 2.61 -14.64 5.49
C LEU A 67 1.46 -15.54 5.96
N GLU A 68 1.45 -16.82 5.59
CA GLU A 68 0.44 -17.77 6.05
C GLU A 68 0.62 -18.11 7.53
N LYS A 69 1.84 -18.06 8.04
CA LYS A 69 2.12 -18.20 9.47
C LYS A 69 1.99 -16.90 10.26
N ALA A 70 1.52 -15.82 9.63
CA ALA A 70 1.40 -14.51 10.25
C ALA A 70 2.75 -13.99 10.82
N GLN A 71 3.87 -14.27 10.13
CA GLN A 71 5.18 -13.76 10.54
C GLN A 71 5.27 -12.23 10.36
N PRO A 72 5.98 -11.51 11.27
CA PRO A 72 6.21 -10.08 11.10
C PRO A 72 7.03 -9.78 9.83
N PHE A 73 6.70 -8.69 9.15
CA PHE A 73 7.34 -8.31 7.89
C PHE A 73 7.43 -6.80 7.70
N SER A 74 8.35 -6.38 6.86
CA SER A 74 8.57 -4.98 6.53
C SER A 74 8.13 -4.66 5.09
N VAL A 75 7.62 -3.44 4.91
CA VAL A 75 7.23 -2.90 3.61
C VAL A 75 7.83 -1.52 3.40
N LEU A 76 8.51 -1.31 2.27
CA LEU A 76 8.94 0.02 1.84
C LEU A 76 7.89 0.65 0.92
N LEU A 77 7.26 1.72 1.39
CA LEU A 77 6.38 2.56 0.59
C LEU A 77 7.19 3.67 -0.09
N LEU A 78 7.12 3.73 -1.42
CA LEU A 78 7.78 4.71 -2.27
C LEU A 78 6.74 5.58 -2.96
N GLY A 79 6.67 6.85 -2.57
CA GLY A 79 5.92 7.87 -3.32
C GLY A 79 6.82 8.52 -4.36
N VAL A 80 6.52 8.33 -5.64
CA VAL A 80 7.35 8.78 -6.76
C VAL A 80 6.69 9.92 -7.53
N ASP A 81 7.48 10.93 -7.91
CA ASP A 81 7.10 11.97 -8.88
C ASP A 81 7.78 11.63 -10.22
N GLU A 82 7.24 10.64 -10.91
CA GLU A 82 7.66 10.27 -12.28
C GLU A 82 6.96 11.20 -13.29
N ARG A 83 7.73 11.73 -14.24
CA ARG A 83 7.19 12.55 -15.34
C ARG A 83 7.67 11.97 -16.66
N GLU A 84 6.95 12.21 -17.74
CA GLU A 84 7.39 11.75 -19.06
C GLU A 84 8.83 12.23 -19.35
N GLY A 85 9.75 11.28 -19.52
CA GLY A 85 11.17 11.55 -19.77
C GLY A 85 12.06 11.72 -18.52
N ASP A 86 11.50 11.64 -17.31
CA ASP A 86 12.23 11.69 -16.04
C ASP A 86 11.86 10.47 -15.17
N ARG A 87 12.88 9.70 -14.77
CA ARG A 87 12.69 8.59 -13.81
C ARG A 87 12.18 9.09 -12.46
N GLY A 88 12.25 10.39 -12.19
CA GLY A 88 11.71 10.97 -10.98
C GLY A 88 12.56 10.63 -9.75
N ARG A 89 12.01 10.96 -8.59
CA ARG A 89 12.61 10.70 -7.28
C ARG A 89 11.56 10.14 -6.33
N SER A 90 11.99 9.34 -5.37
CA SER A 90 11.14 8.90 -4.25
C SER A 90 11.08 10.00 -3.20
N ASP A 91 10.16 10.94 -3.38
CA ASP A 91 9.99 12.08 -2.47
C ASP A 91 9.32 11.69 -1.14
N THR A 92 8.66 10.53 -1.10
CA THR A 92 8.15 9.89 0.12
C THR A 92 8.77 8.51 0.25
N MET A 93 9.41 8.24 1.39
CA MET A 93 9.93 6.92 1.76
C MET A 93 9.45 6.59 3.16
N ILE A 94 8.62 5.56 3.28
CA ILE A 94 8.06 5.13 4.55
C ILE A 94 8.31 3.63 4.71
N VAL A 95 8.94 3.23 5.80
CA VAL A 95 9.09 1.83 6.18
C VAL A 95 7.97 1.48 7.15
N LEU A 96 7.19 0.47 6.81
CA LEU A 96 6.22 -0.15 7.70
C LEU A 96 6.80 -1.45 8.23
N ALA A 97 6.82 -1.62 9.55
CA ALA A 97 7.07 -2.91 10.18
C ALA A 97 5.74 -3.42 10.75
N VAL A 98 5.21 -4.50 10.17
CA VAL A 98 3.89 -5.03 10.47
C VAL A 98 4.05 -6.26 11.35
N ASN A 99 3.48 -6.23 12.56
CA ASN A 99 3.51 -7.37 13.48
C ASN A 99 2.09 -7.72 13.96
N PRO A 100 1.50 -8.84 13.50
CA PRO A 100 0.16 -9.26 13.92
C PRO A 100 0.13 -9.83 15.34
N SER A 101 1.22 -10.40 15.84
CA SER A 101 1.35 -10.88 17.23
C SER A 101 1.28 -9.73 18.23
N LYS A 102 1.91 -8.60 17.90
CA LYS A 102 1.87 -7.36 18.69
C LYS A 102 0.61 -6.51 18.42
N ASN A 103 -0.21 -6.88 17.43
CA ASN A 103 -1.35 -6.10 16.94
C ASN A 103 -1.02 -4.63 16.62
N SER A 104 0.20 -4.36 16.16
CA SER A 104 0.60 -3.01 15.78
C SER A 104 1.55 -2.96 14.58
N VAL A 105 1.55 -1.80 13.92
CA VAL A 105 2.45 -1.43 12.84
C VAL A 105 3.33 -0.27 13.31
N LYS A 106 4.65 -0.40 13.15
CA LYS A 106 5.55 0.74 13.28
C LYS A 106 5.76 1.40 11.92
N MET A 107 5.56 2.70 11.85
CA MET A 107 5.67 3.52 10.64
C MET A 107 6.82 4.51 10.78
N LEU A 108 7.88 4.31 10.02
CA LEU A 108 9.06 5.18 9.97
C LEU A 108 9.09 5.96 8.66
N SER A 109 8.97 7.29 8.74
CA SER A 109 9.19 8.17 7.58
C SER A 109 10.67 8.53 7.49
N ILE A 110 11.31 8.21 6.36
CA ILE A 110 12.70 8.58 6.11
C ILE A 110 12.73 9.89 5.32
N PRO A 111 13.31 10.98 5.86
CA PRO A 111 13.40 12.23 5.13
C PRO A 111 14.20 12.07 3.84
N ARG A 112 13.66 12.56 2.73
CA ARG A 112 14.26 12.41 1.38
C ARG A 112 15.68 12.95 1.25
N ASP A 113 16.02 13.96 2.06
CA ASP A 113 17.32 14.62 2.08
C ASP A 113 18.34 13.92 3.00
N SER A 114 17.99 12.77 3.60
CA SER A 114 18.90 12.00 4.46
C SER A 114 20.15 11.59 3.68
N ARG A 115 21.32 11.96 4.19
CA ARG A 115 22.61 11.67 3.57
C ARG A 115 23.02 10.24 3.90
N THR A 116 23.17 9.42 2.87
CA THR A 116 23.54 8.01 3.02
C THR A 116 24.36 7.52 1.81
N GLU A 117 25.05 6.41 1.99
CA GLU A 117 25.64 5.68 0.88
C GLU A 117 24.52 5.14 -0.03
N ILE A 118 24.65 5.38 -1.33
CA ILE A 118 23.73 4.86 -2.34
C ILE A 118 24.28 3.54 -2.85
N ILE A 119 23.63 2.45 -2.46
CA ILE A 119 24.07 1.09 -2.74
C ILE A 119 24.01 0.82 -4.25
N GLY A 120 25.04 0.16 -4.79
CA GLY A 120 25.19 -0.09 -6.23
C GLY A 120 25.72 1.12 -7.03
N LYS A 121 25.85 2.31 -6.42
CA LYS A 121 26.40 3.51 -7.07
C LYS A 121 27.80 3.90 -6.59
N GLY A 122 28.18 3.51 -5.37
CA GLY A 122 29.51 3.79 -4.79
C GLY A 122 29.72 5.26 -4.43
N THR A 123 28.64 5.98 -4.12
CA THR A 123 28.69 7.40 -3.72
C THR A 123 27.80 7.65 -2.50
N THR A 124 28.05 8.74 -1.78
CA THR A 124 27.16 9.23 -0.72
C THR A 124 26.35 10.41 -1.22
N ASP A 125 25.03 10.34 -1.13
CA ASP A 125 24.14 11.42 -1.55
C ASP A 125 22.82 11.38 -0.75
N LYS A 126 21.83 12.17 -1.18
CA LYS A 126 20.46 12.12 -0.64
C LYS A 126 19.83 10.77 -0.95
N ILE A 127 19.19 10.18 0.04
CA ILE A 127 18.58 8.85 -0.09
C ILE A 127 17.54 8.77 -1.22
N ASN A 128 16.81 9.85 -1.52
CA ASN A 128 15.85 9.85 -2.64
C ASN A 128 16.49 9.76 -4.05
N HIS A 129 17.80 9.98 -4.17
CA HIS A 129 18.50 9.81 -5.43
C HIS A 129 18.72 8.33 -5.78
N ALA A 130 18.61 7.40 -4.81
CA ALA A 130 18.65 5.97 -5.07
C ALA A 130 17.63 5.56 -6.15
N TYR A 131 16.41 6.10 -6.06
CA TYR A 131 15.37 5.87 -7.05
C TYR A 131 15.73 6.42 -8.43
N ALA A 132 16.25 7.65 -8.49
CA ALA A 132 16.64 8.27 -9.75
C ALA A 132 17.77 7.49 -10.46
N PHE A 133 18.68 6.89 -9.68
CA PHE A 133 19.83 6.17 -10.21
C PHE A 133 19.51 4.73 -10.61
N GLY A 134 18.73 3.99 -9.82
CA GLY A 134 18.50 2.56 -10.01
C GLY A 134 17.09 2.07 -9.68
N GLY A 135 16.11 2.97 -9.60
CA GLY A 135 14.71 2.62 -9.38
C GLY A 135 14.46 1.99 -8.02
N VAL A 136 13.44 1.12 -7.97
CA VAL A 136 12.98 0.45 -6.75
C VAL A 136 14.09 -0.37 -6.09
N GLU A 137 14.81 -1.19 -6.85
CA GLU A 137 15.81 -2.11 -6.32
C GLU A 137 16.94 -1.37 -5.59
N MET A 138 17.44 -0.28 -6.19
CA MET A 138 18.47 0.55 -5.57
C MET A 138 17.96 1.29 -4.34
N SER A 139 16.69 1.74 -4.35
CA SER A 139 16.05 2.34 -3.18
C SER A 139 15.92 1.34 -2.03
N ILE A 140 15.47 0.11 -2.30
CA ILE A 140 15.38 -0.96 -1.31
C ILE A 140 16.75 -1.21 -0.70
N ALA A 141 17.77 -1.49 -1.52
CA ALA A 141 19.11 -1.77 -1.03
C ALA A 141 19.71 -0.61 -0.21
N THR A 142 19.44 0.63 -0.63
CA THR A 142 19.89 1.83 0.09
C THR A 142 19.18 2.00 1.43
N VAL A 143 17.86 1.74 1.50
CA VAL A 143 17.09 1.79 2.75
C VAL A 143 17.51 0.67 3.69
N GLU A 144 17.70 -0.55 3.19
CA GLU A 144 18.21 -1.67 3.98
C GLU A 144 19.58 -1.35 4.58
N ASN A 145 20.49 -0.74 3.82
CA ASN A 145 21.77 -0.30 4.35
C ASN A 145 21.65 0.88 5.33
N PHE A 146 20.72 1.80 5.09
CA PHE A 146 20.52 2.96 5.97
C PHE A 146 19.99 2.56 7.35
N LEU A 147 19.08 1.58 7.42
CA LEU A 147 18.44 1.09 8.64
C LEU A 147 19.04 -0.20 9.19
N ASP A 148 19.98 -0.83 8.48
CA ASP A 148 20.46 -2.18 8.80
C ASP A 148 19.33 -3.23 8.93
N LEU A 149 18.19 -3.00 8.28
CA LEU A 149 16.95 -3.76 8.45
C LEU A 149 16.55 -4.46 7.13
N PRO A 150 16.03 -5.69 7.12
CA PRO A 150 15.47 -6.27 5.90
C PRO A 150 14.23 -5.49 5.44
N ILE A 151 14.09 -5.32 4.13
CA ILE A 151 12.86 -4.89 3.47
C ILE A 151 12.29 -6.10 2.71
N ASP A 152 11.16 -6.64 3.19
CA ASP A 152 10.58 -7.86 2.64
C ASP A 152 9.73 -7.61 1.39
N HIS A 153 9.00 -6.49 1.40
CA HIS A 153 8.13 -6.08 0.29
C HIS A 153 8.24 -4.59 0.00
N TYR A 154 7.74 -4.16 -1.16
CA TYR A 154 7.65 -2.76 -1.51
C TYR A 154 6.30 -2.42 -2.15
N VAL A 155 5.93 -1.15 -2.05
CA VAL A 155 4.84 -0.56 -2.82
C VAL A 155 5.29 0.78 -3.36
N GLN A 156 5.36 0.90 -4.69
CA GLN A 156 5.58 2.16 -5.39
C GLN A 156 4.25 2.75 -5.83
N ILE A 157 4.06 4.04 -5.58
CA ILE A 157 2.82 4.77 -5.86
C ILE A 157 3.17 6.13 -6.45
N ASN A 158 2.54 6.48 -7.57
CA ASN A 158 2.59 7.84 -8.12
C ASN A 158 1.42 8.70 -7.60
N MET A 159 1.33 9.97 -8.03
CA MET A 159 0.27 10.87 -7.57
C MET A 159 -1.15 10.43 -7.98
N GLU A 160 -1.30 9.75 -9.11
CA GLU A 160 -2.58 9.20 -9.57
C GLU A 160 -2.96 7.98 -8.72
N GLY A 161 -2.00 7.07 -8.50
CA GLY A 161 -2.18 5.86 -7.70
C GLY A 161 -2.53 6.17 -6.25
N PHE A 162 -2.01 7.26 -5.71
CA PHE A 162 -2.43 7.72 -4.39
C PHE A 162 -3.93 8.06 -4.35
N GLN A 163 -4.44 8.75 -5.37
CA GLN A 163 -5.87 9.07 -5.47
C GLN A 163 -6.69 7.81 -5.69
N ASP A 164 -6.21 6.90 -6.54
CA ASP A 164 -6.88 5.63 -6.84
C ASP A 164 -6.99 4.76 -5.59
N ILE A 165 -5.94 4.66 -4.77
CA ILE A 165 -5.99 3.94 -3.48
C ILE A 165 -7.05 4.52 -2.56
N VAL A 166 -7.06 5.83 -2.37
CA VAL A 166 -8.05 6.48 -1.50
C VAL A 166 -9.47 6.24 -2.01
N ASN A 167 -9.71 6.37 -3.32
CA ASN A 167 -11.01 6.12 -3.90
C ASN A 167 -11.42 4.65 -3.80
N ALA A 168 -10.47 3.74 -4.01
CA ALA A 168 -10.69 2.29 -3.99
C ALA A 168 -11.10 1.78 -2.60
N VAL A 169 -10.57 2.38 -1.53
CA VAL A 169 -11.01 2.07 -0.16
C VAL A 169 -12.34 2.77 0.24
N GLY A 170 -12.93 3.57 -0.66
CA GLY A 170 -14.20 4.28 -0.41
C GLY A 170 -14.04 5.70 0.13
N GLY A 171 -12.84 6.28 0.03
CA GLY A 171 -12.47 7.53 0.69
C GLY A 171 -11.83 7.28 2.06
N VAL A 172 -11.32 8.35 2.69
CA VAL A 172 -10.69 8.28 4.01
C VAL A 172 -11.22 9.36 4.93
N THR A 173 -11.20 9.08 6.23
CA THR A 173 -11.55 10.06 7.27
C THR A 173 -10.31 10.45 8.06
N VAL A 174 -10.05 11.76 8.21
CA VAL A 174 -8.91 12.28 8.97
C VAL A 174 -9.36 13.34 9.97
N GLN A 175 -8.63 13.46 11.08
CA GLN A 175 -8.82 14.54 12.04
C GLN A 175 -7.89 15.71 11.70
N ASN A 176 -8.44 16.78 11.15
CA ASN A 176 -7.69 17.97 10.79
C ASN A 176 -7.59 18.94 11.97
N ASP A 177 -6.38 19.42 12.25
CA ASP A 177 -6.06 20.31 13.36
C ASP A 177 -5.77 21.76 12.94
N LEU A 178 -6.01 22.09 11.66
CA LEU A 178 -5.74 23.40 11.09
C LEU A 178 -6.76 23.76 10.01
N ASP A 179 -7.38 24.94 10.10
CA ASP A 179 -8.20 25.48 9.02
C ASP A 179 -7.33 26.05 7.89
N PHE A 180 -7.53 25.60 6.65
CA PHE A 180 -6.78 26.13 5.49
C PHE A 180 -7.53 25.97 4.17
N THR A 181 -7.06 26.64 3.11
CA THR A 181 -7.58 26.47 1.74
C THR A 181 -6.44 26.19 0.77
N TYR A 182 -6.45 25.02 0.15
CA TYR A 182 -5.41 24.65 -0.81
C TYR A 182 -6.00 24.32 -2.18
N GLU A 183 -5.45 24.96 -3.23
CA GLU A 183 -5.88 24.76 -4.63
C GLU A 183 -7.41 24.83 -4.81
N GLY A 184 -8.04 25.83 -4.21
CA GLY A 184 -9.50 26.07 -4.29
C GLY A 184 -10.36 25.11 -3.47
N THR A 185 -9.75 24.26 -2.63
CA THR A 185 -10.46 23.36 -1.72
C THR A 185 -10.22 23.79 -0.27
N HIS A 186 -11.30 24.05 0.46
CA HIS A 186 -11.26 24.44 1.86
C HIS A 186 -11.32 23.21 2.77
N PHE A 187 -10.43 23.17 3.76
CA PHE A 187 -10.29 22.09 4.75
C PHE A 187 -10.48 22.70 6.15
N PRO A 188 -11.70 22.61 6.73
CA PRO A 188 -11.95 23.12 8.07
C PRO A 188 -11.29 22.27 9.15
N GLU A 189 -11.14 22.81 10.36
CA GLU A 189 -10.76 22.02 11.53
C GLU A 189 -11.85 20.98 11.86
N GLY A 190 -11.42 19.82 12.36
CA GLY A 190 -12.31 18.72 12.75
C GLY A 190 -12.18 17.49 11.87
N GLU A 191 -13.21 16.63 11.91
CA GLU A 191 -13.27 15.40 11.13
C GLU A 191 -13.56 15.71 9.66
N LEU A 192 -12.71 15.22 8.76
CA LEU A 192 -12.82 15.43 7.31
C LEU A 192 -12.93 14.11 6.58
N SER A 193 -13.96 13.98 5.74
CA SER A 193 -14.06 12.91 4.76
C SER A 193 -13.45 13.36 3.43
N LEU A 194 -12.46 12.60 2.96
CA LEU A 194 -11.62 12.93 1.80
C LEU A 194 -11.74 11.82 0.75
N ASP A 195 -12.18 12.20 -0.44
CA ASP A 195 -11.95 11.42 -1.67
C ASP A 195 -10.48 11.55 -2.12
N GLY A 196 -10.06 10.81 -3.14
CA GLY A 196 -8.67 10.79 -3.61
C GLY A 196 -8.15 12.18 -3.98
N THR A 197 -8.95 12.98 -4.67
CA THR A 197 -8.56 14.35 -5.08
C THR A 197 -8.36 15.25 -3.87
N LYS A 198 -9.29 15.24 -2.91
CA LYS A 198 -9.17 16.03 -1.67
C LYS A 198 -8.02 15.53 -0.80
N ALA A 199 -7.83 14.22 -0.69
CA ALA A 199 -6.72 13.62 0.04
C ALA A 199 -5.37 14.05 -0.54
N LEU A 200 -5.23 14.07 -1.87
CA LEU A 200 -3.99 14.50 -2.50
C LEU A 200 -3.70 15.96 -2.19
N LYS A 201 -4.69 16.85 -2.34
CA LYS A 201 -4.57 18.27 -1.97
C LYS A 201 -4.22 18.46 -0.49
N TYR A 202 -4.92 17.75 0.40
CA TYR A 202 -4.66 17.76 1.84
C TYR A 202 -3.21 17.37 2.14
N SER A 203 -2.70 16.31 1.50
CA SER A 203 -1.33 15.81 1.69
C SER A 203 -0.23 16.72 1.14
N ARG A 204 -0.56 17.64 0.20
CA ARG A 204 0.41 18.48 -0.50
C ARG A 204 0.58 19.86 0.12
N MET A 205 -0.36 20.32 0.93
CA MET A 205 -0.30 21.64 1.55
C MET A 205 0.93 21.77 2.46
N ARG A 206 1.67 22.88 2.30
CA ARG A 206 2.89 23.22 3.08
C ARG A 206 2.87 24.63 3.64
N TYR A 207 2.53 25.61 2.81
CA TYR A 207 2.81 27.03 3.06
C TYR A 207 1.87 27.68 4.08
N GLU A 208 0.66 27.17 4.23
CA GLU A 208 -0.31 27.64 5.23
C GLU A 208 -0.15 26.91 6.58
N ASP A 209 0.71 25.88 6.65
CA ASP A 209 0.99 25.20 7.89
C ASP A 209 2.13 25.90 8.64
N PRO A 210 1.92 26.38 9.89
CA PRO A 210 2.98 26.98 10.69
C PRO A 210 4.12 26.00 11.00
N ARG A 211 3.88 24.68 10.86
CA ARG A 211 4.87 23.61 11.01
C ARG A 211 5.61 23.29 9.70
N GLY A 212 5.25 23.91 8.59
CA GLY A 212 5.85 23.71 7.27
C GLY A 212 5.89 22.24 6.83
N ASP A 213 7.09 21.72 6.53
CA ASP A 213 7.29 20.34 6.05
C ASP A 213 6.80 19.29 7.05
N PHE A 214 6.96 19.55 8.34
CA PHE A 214 6.53 18.65 9.41
C PHE A 214 5.00 18.46 9.41
N GLY A 215 4.25 19.56 9.22
CA GLY A 215 2.79 19.51 9.10
C GLY A 215 2.34 18.73 7.87
N ARG A 216 3.03 18.88 6.74
CA ARG A 216 2.78 18.04 5.55
C ARG A 216 2.98 16.56 5.84
N GLN A 217 4.10 16.19 6.46
CA GLN A 217 4.38 14.80 6.83
C GLN A 217 3.34 14.26 7.83
N GLN A 218 2.82 15.09 8.74
CA GLN A 218 1.69 14.72 9.61
C GLN A 218 0.44 14.34 8.80
N ARG A 219 0.04 15.16 7.83
CA ARG A 219 -1.12 14.87 6.97
C ARG A 219 -0.93 13.60 6.13
N GLN A 220 0.26 13.41 5.56
CA GLN A 220 0.59 12.19 4.82
C GLN A 220 0.41 10.95 5.71
N ARG A 221 0.92 10.99 6.94
CA ARG A 221 0.74 9.89 7.92
C ARG A 221 -0.73 9.66 8.28
N GLN A 222 -1.51 10.73 8.47
CA GLN A 222 -2.94 10.62 8.76
C GLN A 222 -3.69 9.92 7.63
N ILE A 223 -3.41 10.27 6.38
CA ILE A 223 -4.05 9.61 5.23
C ILE A 223 -3.61 8.16 5.13
N ILE A 224 -2.31 7.85 5.27
CA ILE A 224 -1.83 6.46 5.19
C ILE A 224 -2.47 5.60 6.29
N LYS A 225 -2.55 6.13 7.52
CA LYS A 225 -3.27 5.47 8.61
C LYS A 225 -4.73 5.20 8.23
N ALA A 226 -5.43 6.20 7.74
CA ALA A 226 -6.82 6.05 7.34
C ALA A 226 -6.99 5.05 6.18
N ILE A 227 -6.10 5.01 5.20
CA ILE A 227 -6.09 3.99 4.14
C ILE A 227 -5.94 2.59 4.72
N ILE A 228 -5.00 2.40 5.67
CA ILE A 228 -4.77 1.11 6.32
C ILE A 228 -6.00 0.69 7.14
N ASP A 229 -6.59 1.62 7.90
CA ASP A 229 -7.80 1.39 8.69
C ASP A 229 -8.99 1.01 7.81
N GLU A 230 -9.24 1.75 6.73
CA GLU A 230 -10.31 1.44 5.79
C GLU A 230 -10.07 0.10 5.07
N GLY A 231 -8.85 -0.13 4.58
CA GLY A 231 -8.47 -1.39 3.94
C GLY A 231 -8.64 -2.62 4.84
N ALA A 232 -8.34 -2.48 6.13
CA ALA A 232 -8.54 -3.52 7.14
C ALA A 232 -10.03 -3.79 7.46
N SER A 233 -10.91 -2.79 7.24
CA SER A 233 -12.35 -2.89 7.47
C SER A 233 -13.12 -3.51 6.31
N LEU A 234 -12.53 -3.54 5.11
CA LEU A 234 -13.16 -4.06 3.90
C LEU A 234 -13.54 -5.55 4.02
N ASN A 235 -14.70 -5.90 3.49
CA ASN A 235 -15.11 -7.29 3.34
C ASN A 235 -14.43 -7.90 2.10
N THR A 236 -13.63 -8.95 2.33
CA THR A 236 -12.79 -9.63 1.34
C THR A 236 -13.52 -10.18 0.12
N LEU A 237 -14.81 -10.49 0.25
CA LEU A 237 -15.56 -11.24 -0.75
C LEU A 237 -16.13 -10.39 -1.90
N THR A 238 -16.24 -9.07 -1.75
CA THR A 238 -16.95 -8.23 -2.73
C THR A 238 -16.12 -7.16 -3.42
N ASN A 239 -15.04 -6.67 -2.80
CA ASN A 239 -14.44 -5.40 -3.22
C ASN A 239 -13.02 -5.50 -3.83
N PHE A 240 -12.33 -6.63 -3.69
CA PHE A 240 -10.94 -6.74 -4.20
C PHE A 240 -10.82 -6.61 -5.72
N GLY A 241 -11.79 -7.15 -6.48
CA GLY A 241 -11.83 -7.04 -7.94
C GLY A 241 -11.69 -5.63 -8.46
N ASP A 242 -12.58 -4.76 -7.97
CA ASP A 242 -12.67 -3.38 -8.40
C ASP A 242 -11.50 -2.54 -7.86
N ILE A 243 -11.06 -2.82 -6.62
CA ILE A 243 -9.89 -2.17 -6.03
C ILE A 243 -8.65 -2.43 -6.88
N PHE A 244 -8.28 -3.69 -7.11
CA PHE A 244 -7.07 -4.00 -7.87
C PHE A 244 -7.16 -3.49 -9.31
N THR A 245 -8.34 -3.56 -9.93
CA THR A 245 -8.57 -2.99 -11.26
C THR A 245 -8.31 -1.47 -11.29
N ALA A 246 -8.76 -0.74 -10.26
CA ALA A 246 -8.50 0.70 -10.15
C ALA A 246 -7.02 1.02 -9.90
N LEU A 247 -6.31 0.18 -9.14
CA LEU A 247 -4.89 0.36 -8.82
C LEU A 247 -3.93 -0.04 -9.95
N GLY A 248 -4.42 -0.82 -10.91
CA GLY A 248 -3.68 -1.57 -11.92
C GLY A 248 -2.47 -0.88 -12.56
N GLN A 249 -2.60 0.39 -12.93
CA GLN A 249 -1.57 1.09 -13.70
C GLN A 249 -0.68 2.00 -12.85
N ASN A 250 -1.15 2.41 -11.68
CA ASN A 250 -0.55 3.50 -10.90
C ASN A 250 0.11 3.05 -9.60
N VAL A 251 0.05 1.76 -9.30
CA VAL A 251 0.69 1.11 -8.17
C VAL A 251 1.56 -0.04 -8.68
N LYS A 252 2.78 -0.16 -8.17
CA LYS A 252 3.68 -1.30 -8.43
C LYS A 252 4.10 -1.95 -7.12
N THR A 253 4.09 -3.27 -7.06
CA THR A 253 4.48 -4.04 -5.87
C THR A 253 4.99 -5.42 -6.24
N ASP A 254 5.84 -6.00 -5.41
CA ASP A 254 6.25 -7.40 -5.48
C ASP A 254 5.24 -8.35 -4.81
N LEU A 255 4.22 -7.83 -4.12
CA LEU A 255 3.17 -8.64 -3.53
C LEU A 255 2.28 -9.25 -4.63
N SER A 256 2.06 -10.57 -4.53
CA SER A 256 1.03 -11.26 -5.32
C SER A 256 -0.36 -11.01 -4.76
N PHE A 257 -1.40 -11.27 -5.58
CA PHE A 257 -2.79 -11.16 -5.15
C PHE A 257 -3.09 -11.98 -3.88
N ASP A 258 -2.65 -13.24 -3.87
CA ASP A 258 -2.89 -14.14 -2.74
C ASP A 258 -2.22 -13.61 -1.47
N GLN A 259 -1.00 -13.08 -1.55
CA GLN A 259 -0.32 -12.45 -0.42
C GLN A 259 -1.08 -11.22 0.09
N MET A 260 -1.62 -10.37 -0.78
CA MET A 260 -2.42 -9.21 -0.36
C MET A 260 -3.72 -9.63 0.34
N VAL A 261 -4.38 -10.68 -0.13
CA VAL A 261 -5.57 -11.27 0.53
C VAL A 261 -5.19 -11.89 1.89
N THR A 262 -4.05 -12.58 1.97
CA THR A 262 -3.52 -13.14 3.23
C THR A 262 -3.18 -12.03 4.22
N ILE A 263 -2.53 -10.95 3.77
CA ILE A 263 -2.24 -9.77 4.60
C ILE A 263 -3.54 -9.18 5.15
N GLN A 264 -4.52 -8.91 4.30
CA GLN A 264 -5.79 -8.36 4.76
C GLN A 264 -6.48 -9.28 5.79
N SER A 265 -6.53 -10.59 5.53
CA SER A 265 -7.27 -11.51 6.39
C SER A 265 -6.58 -11.81 7.73
N LYS A 266 -5.25 -11.97 7.72
CA LYS A 266 -4.47 -12.36 8.91
C LYS A 266 -3.86 -11.18 9.67
N TYR A 267 -3.59 -10.06 9.01
CA TYR A 267 -2.90 -8.92 9.60
C TYR A 267 -3.80 -7.70 9.86
N ARG A 268 -5.08 -7.74 9.50
CA ARG A 268 -6.03 -6.63 9.80
C ARG A 268 -6.11 -6.21 11.27
N THR A 269 -5.70 -7.06 12.21
CA THR A 269 -5.64 -6.67 13.63
C THR A 269 -4.45 -5.77 13.93
N ALA A 270 -3.33 -5.93 13.21
CA ALA A 270 -2.16 -5.06 13.32
C ALA A 270 -2.46 -3.61 12.88
N ALA A 271 -3.35 -3.44 11.92
CA ALA A 271 -3.78 -2.13 11.43
C ALA A 271 -4.38 -1.22 12.52
N LYS A 272 -4.93 -1.80 13.60
CA LYS A 272 -5.63 -1.05 14.66
C LYS A 272 -4.72 -0.08 15.43
N GLU A 273 -3.43 -0.41 15.52
CA GLU A 273 -2.46 0.40 16.23
C GLU A 273 -1.28 0.71 15.31
N ILE A 274 -1.17 1.98 14.92
CA ILE A 274 -0.06 2.46 14.09
C ILE A 274 0.77 3.42 14.92
N GLU A 275 1.95 2.95 15.30
CA GLU A 275 2.95 3.70 16.05
C GLU A 275 3.91 4.40 15.10
N GLN A 276 4.17 5.67 15.35
CA GLN A 276 5.04 6.46 14.48
C GLN A 276 6.44 6.53 15.06
N VAL A 277 7.42 6.27 14.22
CA VAL A 277 8.84 6.43 14.55
C VAL A 277 9.37 7.60 13.74
N THR A 278 9.96 8.58 14.43
CA THR A 278 10.53 9.78 13.81
C THR A 278 12.04 9.63 13.69
N VAL A 279 12.58 10.03 12.53
CA VAL A 279 14.03 10.20 12.32
C VAL A 279 14.46 11.56 12.84
N ASN A 280 15.42 11.58 13.76
CA ASN A 280 16.10 12.80 14.16
C ASN A 280 17.37 13.00 13.34
N GLY A 281 17.60 14.21 12.85
CA GLY A 281 18.79 14.52 12.10
C GLY A 281 19.15 15.99 12.18
N GLN A 282 20.39 16.30 11.86
CA GLN A 282 20.89 17.67 11.79
C GLN A 282 21.02 18.10 10.34
N GLY A 283 20.37 19.21 9.99
CA GLY A 283 20.54 19.83 8.68
C GLY A 283 21.96 20.39 8.52
N THR A 284 22.60 20.06 7.41
CA THR A 284 23.92 20.58 7.03
C THR A 284 23.94 20.98 5.56
N LYS A 285 24.94 21.79 5.16
CA LYS A 285 25.19 22.12 3.76
C LYS A 285 26.59 21.65 3.38
N ILE A 286 26.66 20.86 2.31
CA ILE A 286 27.91 20.41 1.71
C ILE A 286 27.91 20.95 0.29
N ASP A 287 28.94 21.74 -0.06
CA ASP A 287 29.05 22.41 -1.37
C ASP A 287 27.79 23.21 -1.77
N GLY A 288 27.14 23.83 -0.77
CA GLY A 288 25.91 24.61 -0.95
C GLY A 288 24.62 23.80 -1.05
N ILE A 289 24.69 22.46 -1.11
CA ILE A 289 23.53 21.56 -1.17
C ILE A 289 23.13 21.15 0.25
N TYR A 290 21.84 21.26 0.56
CA TYR A 290 21.29 20.84 1.86
C TYR A 290 21.22 19.32 1.97
N TYR A 291 21.64 18.78 3.11
CA TYR A 291 21.54 17.39 3.50
C TYR A 291 21.02 17.28 4.93
N LEU A 292 20.29 16.21 5.23
CA LEU A 292 19.98 15.80 6.59
C LEU A 292 20.99 14.74 7.04
N GLN A 293 21.82 15.07 8.03
CA GLN A 293 22.76 14.14 8.64
C GLN A 293 22.08 13.40 9.78
N VAL A 294 21.93 12.08 9.66
CA VAL A 294 21.42 11.20 10.72
C VAL A 294 22.62 10.51 11.36
N SER A 295 22.74 10.59 12.69
CA SER A 295 23.89 10.02 13.41
C SER A 295 23.80 8.49 13.44
N ASN A 296 24.93 7.83 13.68
CA ASN A 296 24.94 6.37 13.79
C ASN A 296 24.14 5.90 15.01
N GLU A 297 24.17 6.65 16.11
CA GLU A 297 23.38 6.36 17.31
C GLU A 297 21.88 6.41 17.02
N GLU A 298 21.44 7.41 16.24
CA GLU A 298 20.05 7.50 15.82
C GLU A 298 19.67 6.37 14.88
N LYS A 299 20.53 6.02 13.91
CA LYS A 299 20.29 4.86 13.04
C LYS A 299 20.15 3.58 13.86
N SER A 300 21.09 3.28 14.76
CA SER A 300 21.01 2.12 15.64
C SER A 300 19.74 2.13 16.50
N ARG A 301 19.31 3.29 17.02
CA ARG A 301 18.04 3.40 17.75
C ARG A 301 16.85 3.02 16.86
N LEU A 302 16.81 3.51 15.62
CA LEU A 302 15.75 3.19 14.67
C LEU A 302 15.76 1.70 14.29
N THR A 303 16.94 1.16 14.02
CA THR A 303 17.18 -0.27 13.74
C THR A 303 16.63 -1.13 14.87
N SER A 304 17.08 -0.93 16.12
CA SER A 304 16.64 -1.75 17.25
C SER A 304 15.13 -1.68 17.48
N ILE A 305 14.50 -0.50 17.32
CA ILE A 305 13.04 -0.37 17.46
C ILE A 305 12.30 -1.22 16.42
N LEU A 306 12.82 -1.29 15.19
CA LEU A 306 12.19 -2.02 14.10
C LEU A 306 12.53 -3.51 14.13
N GLU A 307 13.76 -3.89 14.47
CA GLU A 307 14.18 -5.30 14.65
C GLU A 307 13.41 -5.97 15.78
N GLU A 308 13.28 -5.29 16.94
CA GLU A 308 12.48 -5.78 18.06
C GLU A 308 11.02 -5.96 17.63
N HIS A 309 10.49 -5.02 16.82
CA HIS A 309 9.11 -5.12 16.32
C HIS A 309 8.92 -6.22 15.29
N LEU A 310 9.95 -6.52 14.49
CA LEU A 310 9.93 -7.57 13.48
C LEU A 310 10.35 -8.95 14.02
N GLU A 311 10.71 -9.04 15.30
CA GLU A 311 11.17 -10.27 15.96
C GLU A 311 12.40 -10.85 15.23
N LEU A 312 13.34 -9.97 14.87
CA LEU A 312 14.59 -10.35 14.19
C LEU A 312 15.77 -10.58 15.16
N ASP A 313 15.61 -10.21 16.43
CA ASP A 313 16.65 -10.26 17.47
C ASP A 313 16.86 -11.66 18.09
N GLU A 314 16.36 -12.74 17.47
CA GLU A 314 16.44 -14.12 17.98
C GLU A 314 17.50 -15.00 17.29
#